data_AF-A0A7Z6T4T6-F1
#
_entry.id   AF-A0A7Z6T4T6-F1
#
_cell.length_a   1.000
_cell.length_b   1.000
_cell.length_c   1.000
_cell.angle_alpha   90.00
_cell.angle_beta   90.00
_cell.angle_gamma   90.00
#
_symmetry.space_group_name_H-M   'P 1'
#
loop_
_entity.id
_entity.type
_entity.pdbx_description
1 polymer ?
#
loop_
_entity_poly.entity_id
_entity_poly.type
_entity_poly.pdbx_seq_one_letter_code
_entity_poly.pdbx_strand_id
1 'polypeptide(L)'
;MSRKRPGRVRTKRDNRRPPLLLSTIKPQSINVREDEIMSIVCPDCERWRRIMGDTQLKIREHCTRECAAGGTSCEEHTRCPGSNQPVQLDISAEQWGEAMLAADSTATGRRSARQHYKPIPAPPEPIARMSSSPNTPVEALSTYRSHLRRCRDSDKASKCAGSYRCAEGTRIAALYAELEQAEGQRVRDARVDALLARHRTARTWSRYTETTVSTKSSLAKRGGTAVEEANNAVRDRRPGSVSEFRGPEVPLSPPNQQVHDQRQAVLGRQYARKTTAAPPA
;
A
#
# COMPACT_ATOMS: atom_id res chain seq x y z
N MET A 1 23.99 10.80 -21.06
CA MET A 1 22.95 10.42 -22.03
C MET A 1 23.51 9.37 -22.97
N SER A 2 22.94 8.16 -22.97
CA SER A 2 23.34 7.08 -23.89
C SER A 2 23.00 7.47 -25.32
N ARG A 3 24.02 7.57 -26.20
CA ARG A 3 23.80 7.90 -27.62
C ARG A 3 22.96 6.80 -28.27
N LYS A 4 21.76 7.12 -28.75
CA LYS A 4 20.98 6.26 -29.66
C LYS A 4 21.84 6.06 -30.91
N ARG A 5 22.46 4.88 -31.08
CA ARG A 5 23.16 4.55 -32.32
C ARG A 5 22.07 4.30 -33.38
N PRO A 6 22.02 5.06 -34.49
CA PRO A 6 21.10 4.76 -35.57
C PRO A 6 21.41 3.34 -36.06
N GLY A 7 20.41 2.47 -35.96
CA GLY A 7 20.49 1.09 -36.41
C GLY A 7 20.47 1.03 -37.93
N ARG A 8 21.51 1.56 -38.59
CA ARG A 8 21.58 1.55 -40.05
C ARG A 8 21.57 0.11 -40.54
N VAL A 9 20.68 -0.18 -41.47
CA VAL A 9 20.66 -1.44 -42.18
C VAL A 9 21.98 -1.59 -42.94
N ARG A 10 22.85 -2.47 -42.45
CA ARG A 10 24.22 -2.64 -42.97
C ARG A 10 24.25 -3.28 -44.37
N THR A 11 23.17 -3.93 -44.80
CA THR A 11 23.12 -4.71 -46.03
C THR A 11 21.83 -4.44 -46.81
N LYS A 12 21.94 -4.17 -48.12
CA LYS A 12 20.77 -4.06 -49.03
C LYS A 12 20.09 -5.42 -49.26
N ARG A 13 20.73 -6.52 -48.89
CA ARG A 13 20.25 -7.89 -49.10
C ARG A 13 19.06 -8.21 -48.18
N ASP A 14 17.97 -8.64 -48.78
CA ASP A 14 16.82 -9.29 -48.17
C ASP A 14 16.90 -10.82 -48.36
N ASN A 15 15.98 -11.56 -47.74
CA ASN A 15 15.85 -13.00 -47.94
C ASN A 15 14.94 -13.39 -49.13
N ARG A 16 14.55 -12.41 -49.97
CA ARG A 16 13.63 -12.56 -51.12
C ARG A 16 12.22 -13.10 -50.78
N ARG A 17 11.87 -13.22 -49.50
CA ARG A 17 10.50 -13.59 -49.09
C ARG A 17 9.56 -12.39 -49.24
N PRO A 18 8.24 -12.61 -49.39
CA PRO A 18 7.29 -11.52 -49.39
C PRO A 18 7.39 -10.68 -48.10
N PRO A 19 7.18 -9.36 -48.18
CA PRO A 19 7.11 -8.49 -47.02
C PRO A 19 6.08 -8.99 -46.01
N LEU A 20 6.49 -8.99 -44.76
CA LEU A 20 5.62 -9.38 -43.66
C LEU A 20 4.81 -8.15 -43.21
N LEU A 21 3.49 -8.21 -43.41
CA LEU A 21 2.55 -7.20 -42.96
C LEU A 21 2.38 -7.32 -41.44
N LEU A 22 2.50 -6.20 -40.71
CA LEU A 22 2.35 -6.21 -39.25
C LEU A 22 0.90 -6.45 -38.83
N SER A 23 -0.09 -6.01 -39.63
CA SER A 23 -1.51 -6.27 -39.38
C SER A 23 -1.88 -7.76 -39.31
N THR A 24 -1.13 -8.61 -40.02
CA THR A 24 -1.43 -10.05 -40.12
C THR A 24 -0.90 -10.83 -38.90
N ILE A 25 0.02 -10.23 -38.14
CA ILE A 25 0.63 -10.86 -36.97
C ILE A 25 -0.18 -10.51 -35.72
N LYS A 26 -0.19 -11.43 -34.75
CA LYS A 26 -0.81 -11.18 -33.45
C LYS A 26 -0.23 -9.92 -32.80
N PRO A 27 -1.06 -8.99 -32.28
CA PRO A 27 -0.58 -7.76 -31.65
C PRO A 27 0.44 -8.02 -30.53
N GLN A 28 0.27 -9.10 -29.77
CA GLN A 28 1.16 -9.53 -28.67
C GLN A 28 2.55 -9.99 -29.15
N SER A 29 2.72 -10.23 -30.44
CA SER A 29 3.95 -10.71 -31.07
C SER A 29 4.72 -9.58 -31.77
N ILE A 30 4.28 -8.33 -31.60
CA ILE A 30 4.93 -7.14 -32.16
C ILE A 30 4.98 -6.06 -31.09
N ASN A 31 6.03 -5.26 -31.08
CA ASN A 31 6.11 -4.02 -30.32
C ASN A 31 6.36 -2.86 -31.30
N VAL A 32 5.36 -1.98 -31.44
CA VAL A 32 5.35 -0.81 -32.34
C VAL A 32 5.30 0.51 -31.55
N ARG A 33 5.60 0.48 -30.23
CA ARG A 33 5.52 1.68 -29.40
C ARG A 33 6.50 2.75 -29.86
N GLU A 34 6.00 3.98 -29.92
CA GLU A 34 6.82 5.17 -30.06
C GLU A 34 7.79 5.23 -28.85
N ASP A 35 9.05 5.63 -29.09
CA ASP A 35 10.17 5.62 -28.13
C ASP A 35 10.80 4.27 -27.73
N GLU A 36 10.17 3.13 -28.04
CA GLU A 36 10.76 1.80 -27.80
C GLU A 36 11.47 1.22 -29.05
N ILE A 37 12.28 0.18 -28.85
CA ILE A 37 12.92 -0.51 -29.97
C ILE A 37 11.87 -1.41 -30.63
N MET A 38 11.52 -1.08 -31.88
CA MET A 38 10.61 -1.91 -32.68
C MET A 38 11.10 -3.36 -32.73
N SER A 39 10.23 -4.27 -32.32
CA SER A 39 10.56 -5.70 -32.24
C SER A 39 9.37 -6.56 -32.62
N ILE A 40 9.68 -7.77 -33.08
CA ILE A 40 8.73 -8.71 -33.66
C ILE A 40 9.16 -10.13 -33.32
N VAL A 41 8.20 -10.99 -33.02
CA VAL A 41 8.42 -12.43 -32.92
C VAL A 41 8.56 -12.98 -34.35
N CYS A 42 9.74 -13.53 -34.67
CA CYS A 42 9.97 -14.10 -35.98
C CYS A 42 9.08 -15.34 -36.19
N PRO A 43 8.35 -15.46 -37.32
CA PRO A 43 7.41 -16.57 -37.55
C PRO A 43 8.08 -17.93 -37.70
N ASP A 44 9.36 -17.97 -38.12
CA ASP A 44 10.07 -19.24 -38.32
C ASP A 44 10.73 -19.79 -37.04
N CYS A 45 11.08 -18.92 -36.07
CA CYS A 45 11.78 -19.35 -34.86
C CYS A 45 11.11 -18.93 -33.55
N GLU A 46 9.97 -18.26 -33.62
CA GLU A 46 9.12 -17.85 -32.49
C GLU A 46 9.84 -17.05 -31.38
N ARG A 47 10.93 -16.36 -31.73
CA ARG A 47 11.68 -15.50 -30.79
C ARG A 47 11.57 -14.04 -31.14
N TRP A 48 11.62 -13.21 -30.10
CA TRP A 48 11.68 -11.75 -30.22
C TRP A 48 12.97 -11.30 -30.91
N ARG A 49 12.81 -10.58 -32.02
CA ARG A 49 13.89 -10.02 -32.82
C ARG A 49 13.64 -8.53 -33.05
N ARG A 50 14.73 -7.77 -33.15
CA ARG A 50 14.65 -6.34 -33.45
C ARG A 50 14.36 -6.13 -34.93
N ILE A 51 13.48 -5.19 -35.22
CA ILE A 51 13.30 -4.65 -36.57
C ILE A 51 14.37 -3.56 -36.76
N MET A 52 15.03 -3.58 -37.91
CA MET A 52 16.10 -2.63 -38.25
C MET A 52 15.71 -1.87 -39.53
N GLY A 53 16.15 -0.62 -39.62
CA GLY A 53 15.97 0.23 -40.80
C GLY A 53 15.06 1.41 -40.55
N ASP A 54 15.24 2.46 -41.36
CA ASP A 54 14.42 3.67 -41.31
C ASP A 54 13.44 3.69 -42.51
N THR A 55 13.91 3.37 -43.71
CA THR A 55 13.11 3.35 -44.95
C THR A 55 12.61 1.97 -45.34
N GLN A 56 13.42 0.93 -45.12
CA GLN A 56 13.07 -0.47 -45.34
C GLN A 56 13.28 -1.23 -44.04
N LEU A 57 12.16 -1.55 -43.38
CA LEU A 57 12.16 -2.31 -42.15
C LEU A 57 12.45 -3.77 -42.47
N LYS A 58 13.36 -4.39 -41.70
CA LYS A 58 13.65 -5.81 -41.83
C LYS A 58 14.02 -6.45 -40.50
N ILE A 59 13.73 -7.74 -40.36
CA ILE A 59 14.09 -8.50 -39.17
C ILE A 59 15.63 -8.63 -39.11
N ARG A 60 16.23 -8.24 -37.99
CA ARG A 60 17.67 -8.38 -37.75
C ARG A 60 18.13 -9.82 -38.00
N GLU A 61 19.31 -9.96 -38.59
CA GLU A 61 19.96 -11.26 -38.78
C GLU A 61 20.07 -12.04 -37.46
N HIS A 62 19.62 -13.29 -37.48
CA HIS A 62 19.64 -14.16 -36.31
C HIS A 62 19.73 -15.65 -36.69
N CYS A 63 20.15 -16.46 -35.73
CA CYS A 63 20.20 -17.92 -35.79
C CYS A 63 18.90 -18.53 -35.20
N THR A 64 18.61 -19.79 -35.53
CA THR A 64 17.46 -20.54 -34.99
C THR A 64 17.63 -20.96 -33.53
N ARG A 65 18.86 -21.01 -33.00
CA ARG A 65 19.17 -21.22 -31.56
C ARG A 65 19.46 -19.89 -30.86
N GLU A 66 19.41 -19.87 -29.53
CA GLU A 66 19.75 -18.68 -28.74
C GLU A 66 21.26 -18.45 -28.79
N CYS A 67 21.73 -17.80 -29.85
CA CYS A 67 23.05 -17.20 -29.80
C CYS A 67 22.93 -15.92 -28.99
N ALA A 68 23.48 -15.92 -27.76
CA ALA A 68 23.53 -14.74 -26.91
C ALA A 68 24.11 -13.56 -27.72
N ALA A 69 23.41 -12.44 -27.70
CA ALA A 69 23.71 -11.28 -28.51
C ALA A 69 25.05 -10.65 -28.09
N GLY A 70 26.16 -11.16 -28.63
CA GLY A 70 27.48 -10.72 -28.15
C GLY A 70 28.69 -11.30 -28.88
N GLY A 71 28.58 -11.61 -30.17
CA GLY A 71 29.74 -11.89 -31.01
C GLY A 71 30.39 -13.26 -30.80
N THR A 72 31.01 -13.76 -31.87
CA THR A 72 31.92 -14.92 -31.91
C THR A 72 31.35 -16.35 -31.86
N SER A 73 30.20 -16.67 -31.27
CA SER A 73 29.70 -18.08 -31.23
C SER A 73 28.55 -18.43 -32.20
N CYS A 74 28.28 -17.57 -33.20
CA CYS A 74 27.18 -17.81 -34.16
C CYS A 74 27.59 -18.57 -35.43
N GLU A 75 28.88 -18.80 -35.68
CA GLU A 75 29.36 -19.37 -36.96
C GLU A 75 28.88 -20.80 -37.20
N GLU A 76 28.65 -21.56 -36.13
CA GLU A 76 28.19 -22.95 -36.20
C GLU A 76 26.67 -23.09 -36.39
N HIS A 77 25.90 -22.02 -36.17
CA HIS A 77 24.44 -22.10 -36.20
C HIS A 77 23.86 -21.73 -37.57
N THR A 78 22.98 -22.59 -38.08
CA THR A 78 22.22 -22.31 -39.30
C THR A 78 21.42 -21.01 -39.14
N ARG A 79 21.58 -20.12 -40.12
CA ARG A 79 20.85 -18.86 -40.19
C ARG A 79 19.33 -19.11 -40.25
N CYS A 80 18.56 -18.37 -39.46
CA CYS A 80 17.10 -18.49 -39.50
C CYS A 80 16.56 -18.01 -40.86
N PRO A 81 15.65 -18.75 -41.52
CA PRO A 81 15.09 -18.35 -42.81
C PRO A 81 14.34 -17.00 -42.78
N GLY A 82 13.79 -16.62 -41.62
CA GLY A 82 13.16 -15.31 -41.38
C GLY A 82 14.14 -14.16 -41.16
N SER A 83 15.45 -14.41 -41.14
CA SER A 83 16.46 -13.35 -41.07
C SER A 83 16.45 -12.47 -42.31
N ASN A 84 16.58 -11.15 -42.15
CA ASN A 84 16.46 -10.17 -43.24
C ASN A 84 15.13 -10.25 -44.02
N GLN A 85 14.06 -10.77 -43.41
CA GLN A 85 12.74 -10.67 -44.00
C GLN A 85 12.28 -9.21 -44.00
N PRO A 86 11.85 -8.65 -45.14
CA PRO A 86 11.28 -7.32 -45.18
C PRO A 86 9.99 -7.28 -44.37
N VAL A 87 9.78 -6.19 -43.65
CA VAL A 87 8.59 -5.94 -42.84
C VAL A 87 7.96 -4.66 -43.36
N GLN A 88 6.64 -4.66 -43.53
CA GLN A 88 5.90 -3.48 -43.93
C GLN A 88 5.02 -3.05 -42.76
N LEU A 89 5.21 -1.80 -42.33
CA LEU A 89 4.44 -1.19 -41.26
C LEU A 89 3.15 -0.62 -41.85
N ASP A 90 2.10 -1.43 -41.81
CA ASP A 90 0.77 -1.15 -42.34
C ASP A 90 -0.26 -0.80 -41.24
N ILE A 91 0.18 -0.78 -39.99
CA ILE A 91 -0.62 -0.40 -38.81
C ILE A 91 0.04 0.77 -38.09
N SER A 92 -0.75 1.72 -37.60
CA SER A 92 -0.26 2.79 -36.72
C SER A 92 -0.03 2.28 -35.29
N ALA A 93 0.75 3.01 -34.49
CA ALA A 93 0.96 2.68 -33.07
C ALA A 93 -0.36 2.69 -32.28
N GLU A 94 -1.28 3.61 -32.62
CA GLU A 94 -2.62 3.70 -32.05
C GLU A 94 -3.46 2.46 -32.41
N GLN A 95 -3.51 2.07 -33.68
CA GLN A 95 -4.22 0.87 -34.14
C GLN A 95 -3.69 -0.41 -33.50
N TRP A 96 -2.37 -0.52 -33.34
CA TRP A 96 -1.76 -1.62 -32.61
C TRP A 96 -2.15 -1.63 -31.13
N GLY A 97 -2.18 -0.45 -30.49
CA GLY A 97 -2.62 -0.28 -29.10
C GLY A 97 -4.07 -0.71 -28.89
N GLU A 98 -4.97 -0.30 -29.79
CA GLU A 98 -6.37 -0.73 -29.78
C GLU A 98 -6.50 -2.24 -29.98
N ALA A 99 -5.75 -2.82 -30.93
CA ALA A 99 -5.74 -4.26 -31.17
C ALA A 99 -5.21 -5.07 -29.97
N MET A 100 -4.21 -4.53 -29.25
CA MET A 100 -3.72 -5.11 -28.00
C MET A 100 -4.78 -5.09 -26.89
N LEU A 101 -5.45 -3.95 -26.68
CA LEU A 101 -6.53 -3.83 -25.69
C LEU A 101 -7.72 -4.75 -26.04
N ALA A 102 -8.05 -4.86 -27.32
CA ALA A 102 -9.08 -5.79 -27.80
C ALA A 102 -8.67 -7.25 -27.50
N ALA A 103 -7.42 -7.63 -27.74
CA ALA A 103 -6.92 -8.96 -27.42
C ALA A 103 -6.96 -9.24 -25.91
N ASP A 104 -6.54 -8.29 -25.06
CA ASP A 104 -6.54 -8.44 -23.61
C ASP A 104 -7.95 -8.49 -23.02
N SER A 105 -8.90 -7.73 -23.56
CA SER A 105 -10.30 -7.76 -23.13
C SER A 105 -10.96 -9.11 -23.41
N THR A 106 -10.61 -9.78 -24.52
CA THR A 106 -11.11 -11.14 -24.80
C THR A 106 -10.49 -12.19 -23.88
N ALA A 107 -9.21 -12.06 -23.54
CA ALA A 107 -8.53 -12.97 -22.61
C ALA A 107 -9.03 -12.80 -21.17
N THR A 108 -9.23 -11.56 -20.74
CA THR A 108 -9.74 -11.21 -19.40
C THR A 108 -11.23 -11.53 -19.28
N GLY A 109 -12.02 -11.28 -20.33
CA GLY A 109 -13.45 -11.61 -20.37
C GLY A 109 -13.74 -13.10 -20.29
N ARG A 110 -12.86 -13.97 -20.83
CA ARG A 110 -12.96 -15.43 -20.66
C ARG A 110 -12.62 -15.91 -19.25
N ARG A 111 -11.95 -15.09 -18.45
CA ARG A 111 -11.65 -15.33 -17.05
C ARG A 111 -12.41 -14.33 -16.20
N SER A 112 -13.74 -14.31 -16.28
CA SER A 112 -14.50 -13.78 -15.15
C SER A 112 -14.01 -14.56 -13.94
N ALA A 113 -13.39 -13.85 -12.99
CA ALA A 113 -12.86 -14.45 -11.79
C ALA A 113 -14.05 -14.99 -11.01
N ARG A 114 -14.42 -16.25 -11.26
CA ARG A 114 -15.22 -17.02 -10.32
C ARG A 114 -14.34 -17.11 -9.08
N GLN A 115 -14.54 -16.16 -8.17
CA GLN A 115 -13.92 -16.17 -6.86
C GLN A 115 -14.45 -17.40 -6.15
N HIS A 116 -13.74 -18.50 -6.29
CA HIS A 116 -13.92 -19.66 -5.43
C HIS A 116 -13.37 -19.25 -4.07
N TYR A 117 -14.23 -18.72 -3.21
CA TYR A 117 -13.87 -18.52 -1.81
C TYR A 117 -13.54 -19.89 -1.24
N LYS A 118 -12.30 -20.03 -0.73
CA LYS A 118 -12.00 -21.16 0.14
C LYS A 118 -12.99 -21.12 1.30
N PRO A 119 -13.65 -22.24 1.65
CA PRO A 119 -14.48 -22.27 2.84
C PRO A 119 -13.65 -21.76 4.01
N ILE A 120 -14.15 -20.74 4.69
CA ILE A 120 -13.48 -20.17 5.85
C ILE A 120 -13.39 -21.31 6.87
N PRO A 121 -12.18 -21.72 7.31
CA PRO A 121 -12.05 -22.77 8.30
C PRO A 121 -12.81 -22.36 9.55
N ALA A 122 -13.45 -23.32 10.22
CA ALA A 122 -14.12 -23.06 11.49
C ALA A 122 -13.12 -22.37 12.44
N PRO A 123 -13.55 -21.34 13.19
CA PRO A 123 -12.67 -20.64 14.11
C PRO A 123 -12.05 -21.67 15.06
N PRO A 124 -10.72 -21.64 15.29
CA PRO A 124 -10.07 -22.57 16.19
C PRO A 124 -10.69 -22.46 17.58
N GLU A 125 -10.75 -23.57 18.31
CA GLU A 125 -11.22 -23.53 19.68
C GLU A 125 -10.42 -22.48 20.48
N PRO A 126 -11.09 -21.63 21.27
CA PRO A 126 -10.40 -20.63 22.07
C PRO A 126 -9.38 -21.32 22.97
N ILE A 127 -8.13 -20.83 22.95
CA ILE A 127 -7.00 -21.33 23.76
C ILE A 127 -7.37 -21.48 25.24
N ALA A 128 -8.33 -20.68 25.72
CA ALA A 128 -8.93 -20.79 27.06
C ALA A 128 -9.56 -22.16 27.40
N ARG A 129 -9.81 -23.04 26.42
CA ARG A 129 -10.35 -24.40 26.62
C ARG A 129 -9.28 -25.50 26.60
N MET A 130 -8.06 -25.20 26.16
CA MET A 130 -6.95 -26.15 26.12
C MET A 130 -6.16 -26.07 27.44
N SER A 131 -6.61 -26.81 28.46
CA SER A 131 -6.02 -26.91 29.80
C SER A 131 -5.94 -25.58 30.58
N SER A 132 -6.71 -25.49 31.66
CA SER A 132 -6.76 -24.35 32.58
C SER A 132 -5.51 -24.31 33.47
N SER A 133 -4.32 -24.20 32.89
CA SER A 133 -3.16 -23.81 33.69
C SER A 133 -3.44 -22.39 34.21
N PRO A 134 -3.31 -22.14 35.53
CA PRO A 134 -3.49 -20.80 36.04
C PRO A 134 -2.47 -19.88 35.39
N ASN A 135 -2.93 -18.77 34.81
CA ASN A 135 -2.09 -17.83 34.06
C ASN A 135 -1.81 -16.54 34.84
N THR A 136 -2.43 -16.41 36.02
CA THR A 136 -2.24 -15.32 36.96
C THR A 136 -1.81 -15.84 38.33
N PRO A 137 -1.04 -15.07 39.12
CA PRO A 137 -0.65 -15.48 40.47
C PRO A 137 -1.86 -15.77 41.38
N VAL A 138 -2.94 -14.99 41.21
CA VAL A 138 -4.18 -15.17 41.98
C VAL A 138 -4.85 -16.51 41.69
N GLU A 139 -4.94 -16.90 40.41
CA GLU A 139 -5.47 -18.20 40.01
C GLU A 139 -4.57 -19.35 40.45
N ALA A 140 -3.25 -19.18 40.40
CA ALA A 140 -2.31 -20.21 40.85
C ALA A 140 -2.42 -20.43 42.36
N LEU A 141 -2.57 -19.35 43.13
CA LEU A 141 -2.78 -19.42 44.58
C LEU A 141 -4.14 -20.06 44.93
N SER A 142 -5.21 -19.73 44.21
CA SER A 142 -6.53 -20.33 44.42
C SER A 142 -6.52 -21.82 44.10
N THR A 143 -5.85 -22.20 43.01
CA THR A 143 -5.61 -23.59 42.60
C THR A 143 -4.83 -24.34 43.68
N TYR A 144 -3.75 -23.75 44.19
CA TYR A 144 -2.94 -24.31 45.27
C TYR A 144 -3.76 -24.53 46.56
N ARG A 145 -4.53 -23.52 46.99
CA ARG A 145 -5.42 -23.63 48.17
C ARG A 145 -6.51 -24.69 47.98
N SER A 146 -7.04 -24.84 46.76
CA SER A 146 -8.02 -25.90 46.44
C SER A 146 -7.40 -27.29 46.51
N HIS A 147 -6.13 -27.43 46.08
CA HIS A 147 -5.38 -28.66 46.14
C HIS A 147 -5.13 -29.07 47.60
N LEU A 148 -4.67 -28.14 48.44
CA LEU A 148 -4.45 -28.39 49.87
C LEU A 148 -5.72 -28.89 50.59
N ARG A 149 -6.89 -28.30 50.29
CA ARG A 149 -8.18 -28.77 50.83
C ARG A 149 -8.48 -30.21 50.39
N ARG A 150 -8.44 -30.47 49.08
CA ARG A 150 -8.71 -31.80 48.52
C ARG A 150 -7.73 -32.87 49.02
N CYS A 151 -6.44 -32.53 49.16
CA CYS A 151 -5.44 -33.47 49.68
C CYS A 151 -5.67 -33.80 51.16
N ARG A 152 -6.12 -32.81 51.95
CA ARG A 152 -6.47 -33.00 53.35
C ARG A 152 -7.72 -33.87 53.52
N ASP A 153 -8.70 -33.69 52.65
CA ASP A 153 -9.98 -34.41 52.68
C ASP A 153 -9.88 -35.84 52.08
N SER A 154 -8.84 -36.11 51.31
CA SER A 154 -8.61 -37.44 50.74
C SER A 154 -7.97 -38.37 51.78
N ASP A 155 -8.56 -39.55 52.01
CA ASP A 155 -8.01 -40.64 52.84
C ASP A 155 -6.64 -41.19 52.35
N LYS A 156 -6.16 -40.70 51.21
CA LYS A 156 -4.78 -40.87 50.72
C LYS A 156 -3.80 -39.89 51.39
N ALA A 157 -4.16 -39.41 52.59
CA ALA A 157 -3.42 -38.46 53.42
C ALA A 157 -1.98 -38.90 53.74
N SER A 158 -1.64 -40.18 53.56
CA SER A 158 -0.28 -40.70 53.75
C SER A 158 0.78 -40.08 52.82
N LYS A 159 0.39 -39.41 51.73
CA LYS A 159 1.34 -38.72 50.82
C LYS A 159 1.44 -37.21 51.00
N CYS A 160 0.52 -36.60 51.75
CA CYS A 160 0.51 -35.15 51.96
C CYS A 160 0.13 -34.88 53.43
N ALA A 161 1.02 -35.25 54.35
CA ALA A 161 0.85 -35.14 55.80
C ALA A 161 0.96 -33.69 56.30
N GLY A 162 0.05 -32.82 55.85
CA GLY A 162 -0.03 -31.41 56.29
C GLY A 162 1.13 -30.52 55.86
N SER A 163 2.13 -31.06 55.16
CA SER A 163 3.17 -30.30 54.48
C SER A 163 3.01 -30.44 52.98
N TYR A 164 3.33 -29.36 52.27
CA TYR A 164 3.39 -29.10 50.82
C TYR A 164 4.20 -30.11 49.98
N ARG A 165 4.34 -31.36 50.43
CA ARG A 165 5.32 -32.35 49.94
C ARG A 165 4.77 -33.34 48.92
N CYS A 166 3.48 -33.32 48.57
CA CYS A 166 3.02 -34.10 47.43
C CYS A 166 3.48 -33.45 46.12
N ALA A 167 3.92 -34.28 45.15
CA ALA A 167 4.53 -33.82 43.90
C ALA A 167 3.67 -32.82 43.10
N GLU A 168 2.35 -32.97 43.18
CA GLU A 168 1.42 -32.05 42.54
C GLU A 168 1.34 -30.70 43.27
N GLY A 169 1.36 -30.72 44.62
CA GLY A 169 1.42 -29.51 45.43
C GLY A 169 2.70 -28.72 45.21
N THR A 170 3.85 -29.41 45.12
CA THR A 170 5.15 -28.77 44.80
C THR A 170 5.14 -28.13 43.41
N ARG A 171 4.50 -28.78 42.43
CA ARG A 171 4.38 -28.27 41.06
C ARG A 171 3.54 -26.99 41.01
N ILE A 172 2.39 -26.98 41.68
CA ILE A 172 1.50 -25.81 41.71
C ILE A 172 2.15 -24.66 42.50
N ALA A 173 2.85 -24.94 43.60
CA ALA A 173 3.56 -23.92 44.38
C ALA A 173 4.72 -23.28 43.59
N ALA A 174 5.48 -24.08 42.83
CA ALA A 174 6.51 -23.57 41.94
C ALA A 174 5.93 -22.66 40.84
N LEU A 175 4.81 -23.07 40.24
CA LEU A 175 4.09 -22.26 39.25
C LEU A 175 3.61 -20.92 39.82
N TYR A 176 3.09 -20.92 41.05
CA TYR A 176 2.71 -19.69 41.73
C TYR A 176 3.91 -18.74 41.92
N ALA A 177 5.05 -19.26 42.42
CA ALA A 177 6.26 -18.46 42.63
C ALA A 177 6.81 -17.88 41.32
N GLU A 178 6.79 -18.66 40.23
CA GLU A 178 7.21 -18.21 38.90
C GLU A 178 6.30 -17.09 38.37
N LEU A 179 4.97 -17.24 38.51
CA LEU A 179 4.02 -16.22 38.09
C LEU A 179 4.13 -14.94 38.92
N GLU A 180 4.39 -15.03 40.23
CA GLU A 180 4.59 -13.87 41.10
C GLU A 180 5.86 -13.10 40.73
N GLN A 181 6.96 -13.80 40.43
CA GLN A 181 8.18 -13.17 39.91
C GLN A 181 7.96 -12.52 38.55
N ALA A 182 7.25 -13.20 37.64
CA ALA A 182 6.94 -12.68 36.32
C ALA A 182 6.01 -11.45 36.38
N GLU A 183 5.04 -11.42 37.31
CA GLU A 183 4.18 -10.25 37.52
C GLU A 183 5.01 -9.04 38.01
N GLY A 184 5.92 -9.26 38.95
CA GLY A 184 6.86 -8.23 39.40
C GLY A 184 7.71 -7.65 38.26
N GLN A 185 8.16 -8.49 37.33
CA GLN A 185 8.87 -8.04 36.13
C GLN A 185 7.95 -7.23 35.19
N ARG A 186 6.74 -7.73 34.90
CA ARG A 186 5.76 -7.03 34.04
C ARG A 186 5.41 -5.65 34.57
N VAL A 187 5.25 -5.49 35.89
CA VAL A 187 4.98 -4.18 36.51
C VAL A 187 6.16 -3.22 36.34
N ARG A 188 7.39 -3.71 36.46
CA ARG A 188 8.60 -2.90 36.22
C ARG A 188 8.70 -2.49 34.76
N ASP A 189 8.51 -3.42 33.84
CA ASP A 189 8.56 -3.16 32.40
C ASP A 189 7.46 -2.19 31.97
N ALA A 190 6.23 -2.38 32.44
CA ALA A 190 5.12 -1.44 32.20
C ALA A 190 5.42 -0.03 32.71
N ARG A 191 6.13 0.11 33.84
CA ARG A 191 6.58 1.41 34.35
C ARG A 191 7.63 2.04 33.44
N VAL A 192 8.59 1.26 32.95
CA VAL A 192 9.60 1.73 31.99
C VAL A 192 8.94 2.15 30.68
N ASP A 193 8.01 1.35 30.15
CA ASP A 193 7.27 1.65 28.93
C ASP A 193 6.41 2.92 29.08
N ALA A 194 5.74 3.09 30.22
CA ALA A 194 4.99 4.31 30.51
C ALA A 194 5.89 5.56 30.53
N LEU A 195 7.10 5.45 31.08
CA LEU A 195 8.09 6.55 31.06
C LEU A 195 8.58 6.85 29.64
N LEU A 196 8.90 5.80 28.86
CA LEU A 196 9.32 5.96 27.46
C LEU A 196 8.19 6.54 26.60
N ALA A 197 6.95 6.17 26.85
CA ALA A 197 5.77 6.72 26.18
C ALA A 197 5.63 8.21 26.49
N ARG A 198 5.71 8.61 27.77
CA ARG A 198 5.70 10.04 28.19
C ARG A 198 6.81 10.85 27.55
N HIS A 199 8.02 10.28 27.43
CA HIS A 199 9.14 10.97 26.81
C HIS A 199 8.95 11.11 25.28
N ARG A 200 8.41 10.08 24.62
CA ARG A 200 8.06 10.15 23.19
C ARG A 200 6.99 11.21 22.94
N THR A 201 5.93 11.24 23.75
CA THR A 201 4.86 12.24 23.60
C THR A 201 5.39 13.66 23.86
N ALA A 202 6.20 13.86 24.91
CA ALA A 202 6.84 15.16 25.16
C ALA A 202 7.69 15.64 23.98
N ARG A 203 8.51 14.77 23.37
CA ARG A 203 9.30 15.11 22.17
C ARG A 203 8.42 15.48 20.98
N THR A 204 7.33 14.74 20.74
CA THR A 204 6.40 15.08 19.65
C THR A 204 5.73 16.42 19.88
N TRP A 205 5.36 16.73 21.13
CA TRP A 205 4.82 18.04 21.52
C TRP A 205 5.85 19.15 21.34
N SER A 206 7.10 18.97 21.76
CA SER A 206 8.17 19.96 21.55
C SER A 206 8.38 20.27 20.07
N ARG A 207 8.46 19.24 19.21
CA ARG A 207 8.57 19.46 17.75
C ARG A 207 7.36 20.20 17.17
N TYR A 208 6.16 19.87 17.64
CA TYR A 208 4.95 20.59 17.23
C TYR A 208 4.99 22.05 17.67
N THR A 209 5.46 22.35 18.88
CA THR A 209 5.61 23.73 19.35
C THR A 209 6.68 24.49 18.57
N GLU A 210 7.83 23.88 18.28
CA GLU A 210 8.90 24.50 17.49
C GLU A 210 8.45 24.82 16.06
N THR A 211 7.74 23.89 15.41
CA THR A 211 7.20 24.09 14.06
C THR A 211 6.11 25.17 14.03
N THR A 212 5.26 25.25 15.04
CA THR A 212 4.22 26.29 15.13
C THR A 212 4.77 27.67 15.49
N VAL A 213 5.81 27.74 16.33
CA VAL A 213 6.50 29.02 16.65
C VAL A 213 7.32 29.50 15.45
N SER A 214 8.03 28.61 14.75
CA SER A 214 8.78 28.93 13.54
C SER A 214 7.88 29.43 12.42
N THR A 215 6.74 28.77 12.20
CA THR A 215 5.75 29.22 11.20
C THR A 215 5.14 30.56 11.58
N LYS A 216 4.77 30.81 12.84
CA LYS A 216 4.32 32.14 13.30
C LYS A 216 5.38 33.23 13.08
N SER A 217 6.66 32.96 13.38
CA SER A 217 7.75 33.90 13.12
C SER A 217 7.93 34.17 11.61
N SER A 218 7.81 33.13 10.78
CA SER A 218 7.88 33.27 9.32
C SER A 218 6.68 34.03 8.74
N LEU A 219 5.47 33.82 9.30
CA LEU A 219 4.26 34.54 8.92
C LEU A 219 4.34 36.01 9.37
N ALA A 220 4.81 36.28 10.59
CA ALA A 220 5.01 37.63 11.11
C ALA A 220 6.04 38.42 10.28
N LYS A 221 7.08 37.76 9.76
CA LYS A 221 8.05 38.39 8.83
C LYS A 221 7.46 38.70 7.45
N ARG A 222 6.44 37.95 7.00
CA ARG A 222 5.74 38.21 5.73
C ARG A 222 4.52 39.13 5.89
N GLY A 223 3.97 39.23 7.09
CA GLY A 223 2.89 40.15 7.46
C GLY A 223 3.39 41.55 7.80
N GLY A 224 4.40 42.04 7.09
CA GLY A 224 4.71 43.47 7.11
C GLY A 224 3.55 44.25 6.49
N THR A 225 3.43 45.52 6.84
CA THR A 225 2.40 46.45 6.34
C THR A 225 2.21 46.35 4.84
N ALA A 226 3.23 46.00 4.05
CA ALA A 226 3.13 45.79 2.61
C ALA A 226 2.09 44.75 2.15
N VAL A 227 1.86 43.64 2.87
CA VAL A 227 0.86 42.63 2.47
C VAL A 227 -0.55 43.07 2.90
N GLU A 228 -0.68 43.68 4.08
CA GLU A 228 -1.93 44.29 4.51
C GLU A 228 -2.30 45.51 3.66
N GLU A 229 -1.34 46.36 3.30
CA GLU A 229 -1.47 47.48 2.37
C GLU A 229 -1.77 46.99 0.96
N ALA A 230 -1.20 45.86 0.49
CA ALA A 230 -1.56 45.30 -0.82
C ALA A 230 -2.97 44.67 -0.84
N ASN A 231 -3.43 44.09 0.28
CA ASN A 231 -4.81 43.60 0.41
C ASN A 231 -5.83 44.74 0.64
N ASN A 232 -5.43 45.78 1.38
CA ASN A 232 -6.24 46.96 1.69
C ASN A 232 -6.11 48.07 0.64
N ALA A 233 -5.16 47.97 -0.29
CA ALA A 233 -5.13 48.69 -1.57
C ALA A 233 -6.24 48.11 -2.46
N VAL A 234 -7.46 48.35 -1.99
CA VAL A 234 -8.68 48.30 -2.76
C VAL A 234 -8.41 49.17 -3.99
N ARG A 235 -8.28 48.53 -5.15
CA ARG A 235 -8.34 49.21 -6.46
C ARG A 235 -9.41 50.28 -6.37
N ASP A 236 -9.06 51.53 -6.69
CA ASP A 236 -10.00 52.66 -6.71
C ASP A 236 -11.34 52.20 -7.29
N ARG A 237 -12.31 51.98 -6.41
CA ARG A 237 -13.64 51.58 -6.82
C ARG A 237 -14.23 52.80 -7.49
N ARG A 238 -14.51 52.69 -8.79
CA ARG A 238 -15.20 53.74 -9.54
C ARG A 238 -16.40 54.22 -8.70
N PRO A 239 -16.60 55.53 -8.52
CA PRO A 239 -17.77 56.04 -7.79
C PRO A 239 -19.04 55.48 -8.46
N GLY A 240 -19.83 54.74 -7.67
CA GLY A 240 -21.01 54.00 -8.15
C GLY A 240 -20.83 52.48 -8.32
N SER A 241 -19.61 51.94 -8.18
CA SER A 241 -19.40 50.48 -8.21
C SER A 241 -19.79 49.84 -6.88
N VAL A 242 -20.91 49.11 -6.91
CA VAL A 242 -21.38 48.28 -5.80
C VAL A 242 -20.54 47.00 -5.80
N SER A 243 -19.95 46.65 -4.66
CA SER A 243 -19.25 45.38 -4.47
C SER A 243 -20.14 44.22 -4.93
N GLU A 244 -19.66 43.37 -5.82
CA GLU A 244 -20.33 42.13 -6.26
C GLU A 244 -20.68 41.19 -5.08
N PHE A 245 -19.99 41.34 -3.94
CA PHE A 245 -20.32 40.66 -2.67
C PHE A 245 -21.25 41.44 -1.72
N ARG A 246 -21.71 42.64 -2.13
CA ARG A 246 -22.71 43.45 -1.43
C ARG A 246 -23.58 44.17 -2.46
N GLY A 247 -24.19 43.43 -3.38
CA GLY A 247 -25.37 43.95 -4.06
C GLY A 247 -26.43 44.31 -3.00
N PRO A 248 -27.27 45.34 -3.23
CA PRO A 248 -28.38 45.69 -2.33
C PRO A 248 -29.38 44.54 -2.09
N GLU A 249 -29.25 43.44 -2.82
CA GLU A 249 -30.16 42.30 -2.81
C GLU A 249 -29.58 41.03 -2.17
N VAL A 250 -28.37 41.05 -1.58
CA VAL A 250 -27.90 39.86 -0.84
C VAL A 250 -28.63 39.79 0.51
N PRO A 251 -29.52 38.82 0.74
CA PRO A 251 -30.27 38.75 1.98
C PRO A 251 -29.29 38.43 3.11
N LEU A 252 -29.10 39.40 4.02
CA LEU A 252 -28.27 39.20 5.22
C LEU A 252 -28.93 38.23 6.22
N SER A 253 -30.24 38.03 6.07
CA SER A 253 -31.02 37.08 6.84
C SER A 253 -31.22 35.79 6.03
N PRO A 254 -31.10 34.61 6.66
CA PRO A 254 -31.42 33.35 6.00
C PRO A 254 -32.87 33.37 5.48
N PRO A 255 -33.16 32.74 4.32
CA PRO A 255 -34.50 32.73 3.71
C PRO A 255 -35.61 32.20 4.65
N ASN A 256 -35.23 31.42 5.66
CA ASN A 256 -36.12 30.94 6.70
C ASN A 256 -35.42 31.03 8.06
N GLN A 257 -35.70 32.11 8.79
CA GLN A 257 -35.11 32.39 10.10
C GLN A 257 -35.40 31.27 11.11
N GLN A 258 -36.62 30.72 11.12
CA GLN A 258 -37.03 29.70 12.08
C GLN A 258 -36.25 28.40 11.90
N VAL A 259 -36.07 27.94 10.66
CA VAL A 259 -35.29 26.73 10.35
C VAL A 259 -33.82 26.92 10.71
N HIS A 260 -33.27 28.11 10.43
CA HIS A 260 -31.90 28.45 10.81
C HIS A 260 -31.72 28.39 12.33
N ASP A 261 -32.61 29.02 13.09
CA ASP A 261 -32.50 29.11 14.55
C ASP A 261 -32.71 27.75 15.23
N GLN A 262 -33.64 26.94 14.72
CA GLN A 262 -33.80 25.55 15.16
C GLN A 262 -32.53 24.74 14.95
N ARG A 263 -31.87 24.88 13.79
CA ARG A 263 -30.61 24.19 13.49
C ARG A 263 -29.48 24.64 14.41
N GLN A 264 -29.36 25.94 14.68
CA GLN A 264 -28.38 26.47 15.63
C GLN A 264 -28.61 25.93 17.05
N ALA A 265 -29.87 25.86 17.49
CA ALA A 265 -30.21 25.31 18.80
C ALA A 265 -29.93 23.79 18.92
N VAL A 266 -30.09 23.03 17.84
CA VAL A 266 -29.72 21.60 17.79
C VAL A 266 -28.20 21.43 17.87
N LEU A 267 -27.45 22.22 17.09
CA LEU A 267 -25.99 22.18 17.11
C LEU A 267 -25.44 22.56 18.48
N GLY A 268 -25.96 23.62 19.11
CA GLY A 268 -25.57 24.01 20.47
C GLY A 268 -25.75 22.89 21.49
N ARG A 269 -26.86 22.14 21.40
CA ARG A 269 -27.12 20.96 22.26
C ARG A 269 -26.15 19.81 22.00
N GLN A 270 -25.76 19.56 20.75
CA GLN A 270 -24.78 18.53 20.41
C GLN A 270 -23.39 18.88 20.98
N TYR A 271 -22.97 20.13 20.85
CA TYR A 271 -21.69 20.59 21.41
C TYR A 271 -21.68 20.51 22.93
N ALA A 272 -22.75 20.93 23.61
CA ALA A 272 -22.85 20.82 25.06
C ALA A 272 -22.73 19.37 25.56
N ARG A 273 -23.38 18.41 24.89
CA ARG A 273 -23.29 16.97 25.21
C ARG A 273 -21.89 16.40 24.98
N LYS A 274 -21.19 16.86 23.95
CA LYS A 274 -19.84 16.40 23.64
C LYS A 274 -18.82 16.88 24.67
N THR A 275 -19.01 18.09 25.20
CA THR A 275 -18.15 18.66 26.25
C THR A 275 -18.36 17.98 27.60
N THR A 276 -19.59 17.57 27.95
CA THR A 276 -19.87 16.88 29.22
C THR A 276 -19.55 15.38 29.21
N ALA A 277 -19.41 14.76 28.03
CA ALA A 277 -19.02 13.36 27.88
C ALA A 277 -17.49 13.14 27.88
N ALA A 278 -16.68 14.20 27.98
CA ALA A 278 -15.25 14.06 28.22
C ALA A 278 -15.03 13.66 29.69
N PRO A 279 -14.35 12.53 30.00
CA PRO A 279 -14.11 12.12 31.37
C PRO A 279 -13.23 13.15 32.09
N PRO A 280 -13.45 13.42 33.40
CA PRO A 280 -12.56 14.25 34.17
C PRO A 280 -11.17 13.62 34.18
N ALA A 281 -10.16 14.45 33.90
CA ALA A 281 -8.74 14.08 33.90
C ALA A 281 -8.22 13.77 35.31
#